data_AF-A0A7C5M8F5-F1
#
_entry.id   AF-A0A7C5M8F5-F1
#
_cell.length_a   1.000
_cell.length_b   1.000
_cell.length_c   1.000
_cell.angle_alpha   90.00
_cell.angle_beta   90.00
_cell.angle_gamma   90.00
#
_symmetry.space_group_name_H-M   'P 1'
#
loop_
_entity.id
_entity.type
_entity.pdbx_description
1 polymer ?
#
loop_
_entity_poly.entity_id
_entity_poly.type
_entity_poly.pdbx_seq_one_letter_code
_entity_poly.pdbx_strand_id
1 'polypeptide(L)'
;MAKRHARRAAGGAVRLQIVGQLVEEGLNPGRALQAPEQGAFVRIEIFEEHGFPTAYNEKVTTHALVALLWFALAPAPEPDRWPIEELAVSGNSRYPADRILAASGLKKGDVVGKQDLEAAQKRLMDSGAFSGVGFSYGPAASKKGYRVQFEVIEAPFVYPFRFERLDAPEAELIEVLKRSDPLFADRIPATQPALNRYARAIEAHLASKGKAEPVSATVAAGESGELMVVFSPAAPPPAVAEVRFRGNTAIAEAKLQSVIAAVAIGIPYTEKRFRELLEANIRPLYEALGRIRVSFPTLTAEQAQDVKGVVVTVEVSEGEIYQLGAVRFQAQGFPEEQLAAAAGLKSGEAADFSAVGAGLDRLRRRLARSGYLKPEVEVERNISDAERKVDLIVRVRPGPQYTFGKLSIQGLDLIGEAEVRRLWALKTGAPFDAEYPDYFLQRVREDGVFDNLGKTRAEAQVNEANLTVDVTLHFR
;
A
#
# COMPACT_ATOMS: atom_id res chain seq x y z
N MET A 1 54.07 -20.99 14.27
CA MET A 1 54.11 -22.10 15.26
C MET A 1 52.89 -22.00 16.17
N ALA A 2 51.91 -22.89 16.03
CA ALA A 2 51.00 -23.32 17.10
C ALA A 2 50.24 -24.56 16.60
N LYS A 3 50.37 -25.67 17.33
CA LYS A 3 49.95 -27.03 16.97
C LYS A 3 48.46 -27.27 17.23
N ARG A 4 47.86 -28.12 16.37
CA ARG A 4 46.66 -28.93 16.63
C ARG A 4 46.98 -30.14 17.53
N HIS A 5 46.01 -30.57 18.35
CA HIS A 5 45.60 -31.97 18.70
C HIS A 5 44.36 -31.84 19.62
N ALA A 6 43.13 -32.28 19.30
CA ALA A 6 42.55 -33.63 19.10
C ALA A 6 42.17 -34.40 20.41
N ARG A 7 40.83 -34.51 20.64
CA ARG A 7 40.00 -35.55 21.30
C ARG A 7 40.37 -36.13 22.69
N ARG A 8 39.41 -36.13 23.64
CA ARG A 8 38.61 -37.32 24.08
C ARG A 8 37.52 -36.99 25.13
N ALA A 9 36.59 -37.95 25.23
CA ALA A 9 35.28 -38.01 25.90
C ALA A 9 35.22 -37.94 27.44
N ALA A 10 34.06 -37.52 27.96
CA ALA A 10 33.37 -38.03 29.16
C ALA A 10 31.87 -37.64 28.99
N GLY A 11 30.85 -38.48 29.11
CA GLY A 11 30.65 -39.56 30.08
C GLY A 11 29.84 -39.04 31.27
N GLY A 12 28.61 -38.56 31.05
CA GLY A 12 27.72 -38.08 32.12
C GLY A 12 26.72 -39.16 32.54
N ALA A 13 26.84 -39.67 33.77
CA ALA A 13 25.95 -40.66 34.36
C ALA A 13 24.75 -39.98 35.08
N VAL A 14 23.55 -40.56 34.92
CA VAL A 14 22.33 -40.14 35.63
C VAL A 14 22.09 -41.07 36.82
N ARG A 15 21.87 -40.50 38.01
CA ARG A 15 21.58 -41.25 39.25
C ARG A 15 20.10 -41.06 39.62
N LEU A 16 19.35 -42.15 39.68
CA LEU A 16 17.95 -42.19 40.13
C LEU A 16 17.90 -42.57 41.62
N GLN A 17 17.19 -41.78 42.43
CA GLN A 17 16.90 -42.11 43.82
C GLN A 17 15.38 -42.00 44.04
N ILE A 18 14.77 -43.08 44.56
CA ILE A 18 13.34 -43.17 44.85
C ILE A 18 13.18 -43.06 46.37
N VAL A 19 12.38 -42.09 46.84
CA VAL A 19 11.97 -42.01 48.26
C VAL A 19 10.45 -42.07 48.29
N GLY A 20 9.90 -43.12 48.90
CA GLY A 20 8.46 -43.30 49.07
C GLY A 20 8.02 -42.95 50.49
N GLN A 21 6.89 -42.27 50.63
CA GLN A 21 6.19 -42.18 51.91
C GLN A 21 4.67 -42.27 51.68
N LEU A 22 4.05 -43.24 52.36
CA LEU A 22 2.61 -43.44 52.50
C LEU A 22 2.09 -42.51 53.60
N VAL A 23 0.90 -41.92 53.43
CA VAL A 23 0.12 -41.34 54.53
C VAL A 23 -1.31 -41.86 54.45
N GLU A 24 -1.77 -42.38 55.59
CA GLU A 24 -3.09 -42.95 55.90
C GLU A 24 -4.22 -41.92 55.92
N GLU A 25 -5.44 -42.41 55.69
CA GLU A 25 -6.72 -41.70 55.76
C GLU A 25 -7.10 -41.27 57.19
N GLY A 26 -7.86 -40.17 57.28
CA GLY A 26 -8.69 -39.81 58.43
C GLY A 26 -10.09 -39.38 57.97
N LEU A 27 -11.11 -40.14 58.41
CA LEU A 27 -12.53 -40.00 58.10
C LEU A 27 -13.21 -38.74 58.71
N ASN A 28 -14.18 -38.14 58.00
CA ASN A 28 -15.52 -37.81 58.53
C ASN A 28 -16.51 -37.33 57.42
N PRO A 29 -17.85 -37.32 57.64
CA PRO A 29 -18.82 -37.83 56.69
C PRO A 29 -19.75 -36.73 56.15
N GLY A 30 -20.38 -36.98 55.01
CA GLY A 30 -21.50 -36.17 54.53
C GLY A 30 -21.16 -35.30 53.33
N ARG A 31 -20.94 -35.94 52.19
CA ARG A 31 -21.52 -35.54 50.90
C ARG A 31 -21.20 -36.62 49.88
N ALA A 32 -22.25 -37.21 49.31
CA ALA A 32 -22.11 -37.96 48.07
C ALA A 32 -21.65 -37.00 46.98
N LEU A 33 -20.55 -37.33 46.30
CA LEU A 33 -20.33 -37.02 44.88
C LEU A 33 -19.07 -37.76 44.40
N GLN A 34 -19.26 -38.38 43.22
CA GLN A 34 -18.36 -39.09 42.33
C GLN A 34 -16.84 -38.87 42.52
N ALA A 35 -16.12 -39.98 42.49
CA ALA A 35 -14.66 -40.05 42.48
C ALA A 35 -14.04 -39.29 41.29
N PRO A 36 -12.90 -38.60 41.51
CA PRO A 36 -11.93 -38.35 40.46
C PRO A 36 -10.67 -39.21 40.64
N GLU A 37 -10.04 -39.46 39.49
CA GLU A 37 -8.94 -40.36 39.19
C GLU A 37 -7.67 -40.11 40.02
N GLN A 38 -7.02 -41.20 40.43
CA GLN A 38 -5.67 -41.20 41.00
C GLN A 38 -4.64 -41.09 39.87
N GLY A 39 -3.82 -40.03 39.88
CA GLY A 39 -2.63 -39.90 39.05
C GLY A 39 -1.38 -39.68 39.90
N ALA A 40 -0.39 -40.57 39.78
CA ALA A 40 0.95 -40.36 40.31
C ALA A 40 1.76 -39.42 39.40
N PHE A 41 2.63 -38.57 39.97
CA PHE A 41 3.51 -37.67 39.21
C PHE A 41 4.97 -38.17 39.26
N VAL A 42 5.66 -38.10 38.12
CA VAL A 42 7.13 -38.23 38.04
C VAL A 42 7.71 -36.82 37.85
N ARG A 43 8.60 -36.40 38.74
CA ARG A 43 9.36 -35.14 38.62
C ARG A 43 10.74 -35.47 38.04
N ILE A 44 11.06 -34.92 36.88
CA ILE A 44 12.41 -34.95 36.30
C ILE A 44 12.97 -33.52 36.40
N GLU A 45 14.07 -33.36 37.13
CA GLU A 45 14.82 -32.10 37.17
C GLU A 45 16.06 -32.21 36.27
N ILE A 46 16.18 -31.29 35.32
CA ILE A 46 17.39 -31.07 34.52
C ILE A 46 18.04 -29.81 35.08
N PHE A 47 19.26 -29.94 35.60
CA PHE A 47 20.04 -28.80 36.05
C PHE A 47 20.87 -28.27 34.87
N GLU A 48 20.56 -27.07 34.39
CA GLU A 48 21.55 -26.20 33.77
C GLU A 48 22.11 -25.27 34.85
N GLU A 49 23.43 -25.15 34.87
CA GLU A 49 24.12 -24.32 35.84
C GLU A 49 23.70 -22.84 35.68
N HIS A 50 23.10 -22.32 36.76
CA HIS A 50 22.90 -20.90 37.14
C HIS A 50 21.55 -20.26 36.75
N GLY A 51 20.64 -20.17 37.73
CA GLY A 51 19.51 -19.22 37.73
C GLY A 51 18.29 -19.69 38.52
N PHE A 52 17.82 -18.88 39.48
CA PHE A 52 16.72 -19.17 40.41
C PHE A 52 15.31 -19.28 39.76
N PRO A 53 14.33 -19.99 40.38
CA PRO A 53 13.04 -20.28 39.76
C PRO A 53 11.93 -19.28 40.15
N THR A 54 11.00 -19.05 39.22
CA THR A 54 9.62 -18.62 39.50
C THR A 54 8.65 -19.54 38.77
N ALA A 55 7.65 -20.03 39.51
CA ALA A 55 6.74 -21.09 39.10
C ALA A 55 5.59 -20.59 38.22
N TYR A 56 5.16 -21.43 37.26
CA TYR A 56 3.80 -21.41 36.74
C TYR A 56 3.39 -22.83 36.32
N ASN A 57 2.16 -23.22 36.65
CA ASN A 57 1.68 -24.60 36.67
C ASN A 57 0.48 -24.72 35.72
N GLU A 58 0.50 -25.62 34.74
CA GLU A 58 -0.72 -26.02 34.02
C GLU A 58 -0.65 -27.49 33.57
N LYS A 59 -1.78 -28.17 33.71
CA LYS A 59 -1.96 -29.63 33.71
C LYS A 59 -2.10 -30.17 32.28
N VAL A 60 -1.37 -31.25 31.96
CA VAL A 60 -1.74 -32.18 30.88
C VAL A 60 -1.69 -33.61 31.40
N THR A 61 -2.82 -34.30 31.26
CA THR A 61 -3.07 -35.65 31.75
C THR A 61 -2.53 -36.69 30.76
N THR A 62 -1.73 -37.59 31.31
CA THR A 62 -1.17 -38.84 30.77
C THR A 62 -2.27 -39.82 30.32
N HIS A 63 -1.99 -40.70 29.35
CA HIS A 63 -2.13 -42.16 29.48
C HIS A 63 -1.32 -42.86 28.39
N ALA A 64 -0.13 -43.33 28.76
CA ALA A 64 0.55 -44.43 28.09
C ALA A 64 1.43 -45.15 29.11
N LEU A 65 1.06 -46.37 29.46
CA LEU A 65 1.97 -47.46 29.81
C LEU A 65 1.15 -48.69 30.18
N VAL A 66 1.21 -49.73 29.35
CA VAL A 66 1.69 -51.05 29.78
C VAL A 66 2.32 -51.71 28.56
N ALA A 67 3.65 -51.79 28.56
CA ALA A 67 4.39 -52.71 27.72
C ALA A 67 5.35 -53.46 28.65
N LEU A 68 5.12 -54.75 28.82
CA LEU A 68 6.13 -55.82 28.73
C LEU A 68 5.57 -57.09 29.39
N LEU A 69 5.09 -58.02 28.57
CA LEU A 69 5.67 -59.35 28.45
C LEU A 69 4.92 -60.11 27.35
N TRP A 70 5.57 -60.27 26.18
CA TRP A 70 5.46 -61.46 25.33
C TRP A 70 6.58 -61.38 24.29
N PHE A 71 7.69 -62.05 24.60
CA PHE A 71 8.65 -62.50 23.58
C PHE A 71 8.23 -63.93 23.21
N ALA A 72 7.38 -64.06 22.19
CA ALA A 72 7.13 -65.31 21.47
C ALA A 72 6.54 -64.96 20.10
N LEU A 73 7.24 -65.37 19.03
CA LEU A 73 7.15 -64.88 17.65
C LEU A 73 7.55 -63.41 17.52
N ALA A 74 8.80 -63.13 17.12
CA ALA A 74 8.99 -61.99 16.25
C ALA A 74 8.07 -62.24 15.04
N PRO A 75 7.06 -61.41 14.77
CA PRO A 75 6.38 -61.50 13.48
C PRO A 75 7.50 -61.42 12.43
N ALA A 76 7.49 -62.33 11.46
CA ALA A 76 8.30 -62.14 10.26
C ALA A 76 8.12 -60.69 9.84
N PRO A 77 9.19 -59.93 9.49
CA PRO A 77 9.03 -58.52 9.12
C PRO A 77 7.91 -58.46 8.10
N GLU A 78 6.77 -57.90 8.50
CA GLU A 78 5.68 -57.71 7.58
C GLU A 78 6.28 -56.90 6.44
N PRO A 79 5.97 -57.21 5.18
CA PRO A 79 6.44 -56.42 4.07
C PRO A 79 6.26 -54.94 4.42
N ASP A 80 7.36 -54.18 4.52
CA ASP A 80 7.32 -52.75 4.88
C ASP A 80 6.62 -51.90 3.81
N ARG A 81 6.13 -52.57 2.75
CA ARG A 81 5.50 -51.99 1.58
C ARG A 81 4.37 -52.88 1.07
N TRP A 82 3.22 -52.28 0.78
CA TRP A 82 2.06 -52.97 0.24
C TRP A 82 1.41 -52.15 -0.87
N PRO A 83 0.69 -52.78 -1.83
CA PRO A 83 -0.05 -52.06 -2.85
C PRO A 83 -1.17 -51.21 -2.24
N ILE A 84 -1.36 -49.98 -2.72
CA ILE A 84 -2.51 -49.15 -2.37
C ILE A 84 -3.76 -49.70 -3.05
N GLU A 85 -4.74 -50.17 -2.28
CA GLU A 85 -6.04 -50.62 -2.81
C GLU A 85 -7.09 -49.51 -2.81
N GLU A 86 -7.03 -48.65 -1.81
CA GLU A 86 -7.95 -47.53 -1.61
C GLU A 86 -7.14 -46.29 -1.24
N LEU A 87 -7.42 -45.20 -1.94
CA LEU A 87 -6.77 -43.91 -1.73
C LEU A 87 -7.84 -42.83 -1.69
N ALA A 88 -7.92 -42.10 -0.58
CA ALA A 88 -8.97 -41.13 -0.36
C ALA A 88 -8.43 -39.87 0.34
N VAL A 89 -9.21 -38.79 0.22
CA VAL A 89 -8.88 -37.46 0.76
C VAL A 89 -10.10 -36.92 1.51
N SER A 90 -9.85 -36.24 2.63
CA SER A 90 -10.85 -35.55 3.44
C SER A 90 -10.36 -34.18 3.86
N GLY A 91 -11.29 -33.27 4.18
CA GLY A 91 -10.97 -31.89 4.60
C GLY A 91 -10.77 -30.91 3.43
N ASN A 92 -10.80 -31.40 2.18
CA ASN A 92 -10.76 -30.57 0.98
C ASN A 92 -12.14 -29.96 0.67
N SER A 93 -12.11 -28.74 0.15
CA SER A 93 -13.30 -27.97 -0.24
C SER A 93 -13.11 -27.26 -1.58
N ARG A 94 -11.95 -26.64 -1.80
CA ARG A 94 -11.57 -25.95 -3.04
C ARG A 94 -10.96 -26.90 -4.06
N TYR A 95 -10.14 -27.85 -3.61
CA TYR A 95 -9.44 -28.76 -4.50
C TYR A 95 -10.18 -30.10 -4.61
N PRO A 96 -10.54 -30.55 -5.82
CA PRO A 96 -11.04 -31.90 -6.05
C PRO A 96 -10.05 -32.98 -5.58
N ALA A 97 -10.55 -34.07 -4.99
CA ALA A 97 -9.74 -35.11 -4.38
C ALA A 97 -8.74 -35.74 -5.37
N ASP A 98 -9.15 -35.96 -6.62
CA ASP A 98 -8.29 -36.47 -7.70
C ASP A 98 -7.07 -35.58 -7.98
N ARG A 99 -7.22 -34.25 -7.92
CA ARG A 99 -6.10 -33.31 -8.06
C ARG A 99 -5.14 -33.36 -6.87
N ILE A 100 -5.67 -33.52 -5.66
CA ILE A 100 -4.86 -33.69 -4.44
C ILE A 100 -4.08 -35.00 -4.53
N LEU A 101 -4.71 -36.09 -4.95
CA LEU A 101 -4.04 -37.37 -5.14
C LEU A 101 -2.97 -37.29 -6.24
N ALA A 102 -3.25 -36.62 -7.36
CA ALA A 102 -2.24 -36.35 -8.38
C ALA A 102 -1.04 -35.56 -7.81
N ALA A 103 -1.28 -34.54 -6.98
CA ALA A 103 -0.24 -33.75 -6.32
C ALA A 103 0.56 -34.57 -5.28
N SER A 104 -0.09 -35.54 -4.63
CA SER A 104 0.57 -36.45 -3.68
C SER A 104 1.61 -37.35 -4.37
N GLY A 105 1.47 -37.56 -5.68
CA GLY A 105 2.29 -38.45 -6.49
C GLY A 105 2.03 -39.94 -6.27
N LEU A 106 0.94 -40.30 -5.58
CA LEU A 106 0.51 -41.67 -5.32
C LEU A 106 -0.71 -42.03 -6.15
N LYS A 107 -0.80 -43.30 -6.55
CA LYS A 107 -1.92 -43.87 -7.30
C LYS A 107 -2.31 -45.22 -6.71
N LYS A 108 -3.57 -45.60 -6.95
CA LYS A 108 -4.04 -46.96 -6.66
C LYS A 108 -3.16 -47.97 -7.42
N GLY A 109 -2.70 -49.00 -6.71
CA GLY A 109 -1.79 -50.04 -7.21
C GLY A 109 -0.31 -49.80 -6.87
N ASP A 110 0.09 -48.59 -6.48
CA ASP A 110 1.48 -48.31 -6.09
C ASP A 110 1.86 -49.12 -4.85
N VAL A 111 3.04 -49.75 -4.88
CA VAL A 111 3.56 -50.50 -3.73
C VAL A 111 4.35 -49.55 -2.83
N VAL A 112 3.73 -49.11 -1.74
CA VAL A 112 4.22 -48.04 -0.87
C VAL A 112 4.47 -48.51 0.56
N GLY A 113 5.51 -47.95 1.19
CA GLY A 113 5.75 -48.03 2.62
C GLY A 113 5.58 -46.68 3.31
N LYS A 114 5.80 -46.66 4.63
CA LYS A 114 5.64 -45.44 5.45
C LYS A 114 6.42 -44.24 4.91
N GLN A 115 7.66 -44.44 4.46
CA GLN A 115 8.50 -43.38 3.91
C GLN A 115 7.93 -42.77 2.61
N ASP A 116 7.28 -43.58 1.77
CA ASP A 116 6.63 -43.09 0.55
C ASP A 116 5.41 -42.22 0.89
N LEU A 117 4.66 -42.58 1.94
CA LEU A 117 3.53 -41.81 2.45
C LEU A 117 3.97 -40.50 3.12
N GLU A 118 5.04 -40.54 3.92
CA GLU A 118 5.67 -39.34 4.49
C GLU A 118 6.20 -38.41 3.38
N ALA A 119 6.79 -38.96 2.32
CA ALA A 119 7.20 -38.18 1.14
C ALA A 119 6.00 -37.57 0.40
N ALA A 120 4.89 -38.30 0.27
CA ALA A 120 3.65 -37.78 -0.31
C ALA A 120 3.02 -36.66 0.53
N GLN A 121 2.94 -36.84 1.85
CA GLN A 121 2.53 -35.80 2.81
C GLN A 121 3.41 -34.56 2.65
N LYS A 122 4.74 -34.73 2.59
CA LYS A 122 5.68 -33.63 2.40
C LYS A 122 5.46 -32.92 1.06
N ARG A 123 5.26 -33.65 -0.05
CA ARG A 123 4.95 -33.05 -1.36
C ARG A 123 3.68 -32.19 -1.31
N LEU A 124 2.64 -32.67 -0.63
CA LEU A 124 1.41 -31.90 -0.42
C LEU A 124 1.67 -30.64 0.42
N MET A 125 2.43 -30.73 1.52
CA MET A 125 2.80 -29.56 2.31
C MET A 125 3.66 -28.55 1.51
N ASP A 126 4.67 -29.04 0.80
CA ASP A 126 5.58 -28.23 -0.04
C ASP A 126 4.85 -27.55 -1.20
N SER A 127 3.66 -28.03 -1.60
CA SER A 127 2.84 -27.34 -2.60
C SER A 127 2.36 -25.97 -2.12
N GLY A 128 2.27 -25.77 -0.80
CA GLY A 128 1.73 -24.55 -0.20
C GLY A 128 0.20 -24.41 -0.31
N ALA A 129 -0.49 -25.38 -0.93
CA ALA A 129 -1.94 -25.39 -1.04
C ALA A 129 -2.67 -25.72 0.27
N PHE A 130 -1.94 -26.30 1.24
CA PHE A 130 -2.47 -26.75 2.52
C PHE A 130 -1.67 -26.15 3.68
N SER A 131 -2.37 -25.74 4.74
CA SER A 131 -1.77 -25.36 6.03
C SER A 131 -1.49 -26.56 6.92
N GLY A 132 -2.12 -27.70 6.65
CA GLY A 132 -1.87 -28.97 7.33
C GLY A 132 -2.21 -30.15 6.44
N VAL A 133 -1.40 -31.21 6.52
CA VAL A 133 -1.64 -32.49 5.85
C VAL A 133 -1.31 -33.59 6.84
N GLY A 134 -2.30 -34.40 7.19
CA GLY A 134 -2.15 -35.66 7.91
C GLY A 134 -2.39 -36.84 6.98
N PHE A 135 -1.97 -38.03 7.39
CA PHE A 135 -2.37 -39.26 6.74
C PHE A 135 -2.57 -40.38 7.75
N SER A 136 -3.47 -41.30 7.42
CA SER A 136 -3.62 -42.57 8.12
C SER A 136 -3.60 -43.69 7.09
N TYR A 137 -3.06 -44.85 7.48
CA TYR A 137 -3.03 -46.03 6.64
C TYR A 137 -3.22 -47.30 7.48
N GLY A 138 -3.76 -48.34 6.84
CA GLY A 138 -3.99 -49.63 7.47
C GLY A 138 -4.37 -50.69 6.44
N PRO A 139 -4.52 -51.96 6.85
CA PRO A 139 -4.90 -53.03 5.93
C PRO A 139 -6.26 -52.73 5.29
N ALA A 140 -6.33 -52.89 3.96
CA ALA A 140 -7.58 -52.85 3.22
C ALA A 140 -8.49 -54.03 3.62
N ALA A 141 -9.78 -53.95 3.28
CA ALA A 141 -10.75 -54.99 3.64
C ALA A 141 -10.36 -56.38 3.08
N SER A 142 -9.68 -56.41 1.94
CA SER A 142 -9.15 -57.62 1.30
C SER A 142 -7.96 -58.25 2.05
N LYS A 143 -7.31 -57.49 2.95
CA LYS A 143 -6.02 -57.78 3.60
C LYS A 143 -4.85 -58.02 2.63
N LYS A 144 -4.97 -57.56 1.37
CA LYS A 144 -3.93 -57.72 0.33
C LYS A 144 -3.21 -56.43 -0.04
N GLY A 145 -3.57 -55.32 0.60
CA GLY A 145 -2.98 -54.00 0.38
C GLY A 145 -3.38 -52.99 1.45
N TYR A 146 -3.02 -51.72 1.24
CA TYR A 146 -3.35 -50.62 2.15
C TYR A 146 -4.56 -49.81 1.68
N ARG A 147 -5.36 -49.38 2.66
CA ARG A 147 -6.20 -48.17 2.56
C ARG A 147 -5.38 -47.01 3.09
N VAL A 148 -5.27 -45.94 2.30
CA VAL A 148 -4.59 -44.70 2.67
C VAL A 148 -5.60 -43.55 2.61
N GLN A 149 -5.67 -42.78 3.69
CA GLN A 149 -6.50 -41.58 3.80
C GLN A 149 -5.61 -40.38 4.08
N PHE A 150 -5.65 -39.38 3.21
CA PHE A 150 -5.10 -38.05 3.50
C PHE A 150 -6.15 -37.16 4.13
N GLU A 151 -5.78 -36.45 5.19
CA GLU A 151 -6.60 -35.39 5.79
C GLU A 151 -5.90 -34.06 5.56
N VAL A 152 -6.57 -33.12 4.90
CA VAL A 152 -5.96 -31.84 4.51
C VAL A 152 -6.70 -30.66 5.13
N ILE A 153 -5.96 -29.61 5.44
CA ILE A 153 -6.47 -28.29 5.80
C ILE A 153 -5.98 -27.34 4.72
N GLU A 154 -6.89 -26.84 3.88
CA GLU A 154 -6.54 -25.95 2.76
C GLU A 154 -6.08 -24.57 3.25
N ALA A 155 -5.08 -23.99 2.60
CA ALA A 155 -4.55 -22.67 2.93
C ALA A 155 -5.67 -21.60 2.84
N PRO A 156 -5.92 -20.82 3.89
CA PRO A 156 -7.14 -19.98 3.99
C PRO A 156 -7.15 -18.79 3.04
N PHE A 157 -5.98 -18.25 2.70
CA PHE A 157 -5.86 -17.05 1.87
C PHE A 157 -5.46 -17.41 0.43
N VAL A 158 -6.44 -17.29 -0.47
CA VAL A 158 -6.25 -17.46 -1.91
C VAL A 158 -6.66 -16.19 -2.66
N TYR A 159 -5.83 -15.78 -3.60
CA TYR A 159 -6.01 -14.53 -4.34
C TYR A 159 -5.94 -14.76 -5.84
N PRO A 160 -6.63 -13.95 -6.65
CA PRO A 160 -6.32 -13.88 -8.08
C PRO A 160 -4.85 -13.49 -8.27
N PHE A 161 -4.33 -13.70 -9.46
CA PHE A 161 -2.95 -13.36 -9.80
C PHE A 161 -2.86 -12.59 -11.11
N ARG A 162 -1.73 -11.90 -11.30
CA ARG A 162 -1.38 -11.23 -12.55
C ARG A 162 0.13 -11.23 -12.77
N PHE A 163 0.54 -10.93 -13.99
CA PHE A 163 1.95 -10.83 -14.38
C PHE A 163 2.29 -9.38 -14.68
N GLU A 164 3.47 -8.93 -14.25
CA GLU A 164 3.96 -7.58 -14.52
C GLU A 164 5.41 -7.64 -14.99
N ARG A 165 5.71 -6.95 -16.10
CA ARG A 165 7.08 -6.77 -16.62
C ARG A 165 7.82 -8.08 -16.94
N LEU A 166 7.11 -9.20 -17.07
CA LEU A 166 7.71 -10.47 -17.48
C LEU A 166 7.72 -10.55 -19.00
N ASP A 167 8.85 -10.98 -19.56
CA ASP A 167 9.07 -10.99 -21.00
C ASP A 167 8.48 -12.26 -21.69
N ALA A 168 7.17 -12.49 -21.46
CA ALA A 168 6.35 -13.53 -22.06
C ALA A 168 4.85 -13.18 -22.01
N PRO A 169 4.04 -13.62 -22.99
CA PRO A 169 2.58 -13.45 -22.95
C PRO A 169 1.94 -14.14 -21.74
N GLU A 170 0.93 -13.52 -21.12
CA GLU A 170 0.26 -14.06 -19.93
C GLU A 170 -0.33 -15.45 -20.15
N ALA A 171 -0.98 -15.67 -21.30
CA ALA A 171 -1.58 -16.96 -21.65
C ALA A 171 -0.53 -18.09 -21.64
N GLU A 172 0.70 -17.78 -22.07
CA GLU A 172 1.79 -18.74 -22.04
C GLU A 172 2.24 -19.05 -20.60
N LEU A 173 2.37 -18.03 -19.75
CA LEU A 173 2.76 -18.19 -18.35
C LEU A 173 1.71 -18.99 -17.58
N ILE A 174 0.42 -18.78 -17.85
CA ILE A 174 -0.68 -19.57 -17.28
C ILE A 174 -0.53 -21.06 -17.64
N GLU A 175 -0.21 -21.39 -18.89
CA GLU A 175 0.01 -22.79 -19.30
C GLU A 175 1.26 -23.42 -18.68
N VAL A 176 2.28 -22.61 -18.37
CA VAL A 176 3.43 -23.07 -17.57
C VAL A 176 2.98 -23.44 -16.17
N LEU A 177 2.22 -22.58 -15.50
CA LEU A 177 1.74 -22.82 -14.14
C LEU A 177 0.82 -24.06 -14.07
N LYS A 178 -0.15 -24.18 -14.99
CA LYS A 178 -1.04 -25.35 -15.11
C LYS A 178 -0.27 -26.67 -15.27
N ARG A 179 0.78 -26.69 -16.09
CA ARG A 179 1.61 -27.90 -16.28
C ARG A 179 2.49 -28.20 -15.07
N SER A 180 2.92 -27.16 -14.35
CA SER A 180 3.84 -27.29 -13.22
C SER A 180 3.16 -27.77 -11.93
N ASP A 181 1.85 -27.55 -11.79
CA ASP A 181 1.11 -27.88 -10.57
C ASP A 181 -0.33 -28.32 -10.86
N PRO A 182 -0.70 -29.59 -10.56
CA PRO A 182 -2.08 -30.05 -10.71
C PRO A 182 -3.08 -29.30 -9.78
N LEU A 183 -2.60 -28.60 -8.75
CA LEU A 183 -3.42 -27.78 -7.86
C LEU A 183 -3.59 -26.33 -8.36
N PHE A 184 -2.98 -25.96 -9.48
CA PHE A 184 -3.14 -24.61 -10.02
C PHE A 184 -4.60 -24.31 -10.41
N ALA A 185 -5.03 -23.09 -10.12
CA ALA A 185 -6.38 -22.58 -10.35
C ALA A 185 -6.34 -21.05 -10.52
N ASP A 186 -7.48 -20.45 -10.87
CA ASP A 186 -7.61 -18.99 -11.09
C ASP A 186 -7.35 -18.15 -9.83
N ARG A 187 -7.35 -18.80 -8.65
CA ARG A 187 -6.92 -18.22 -7.38
C ARG A 187 -5.88 -19.12 -6.75
N ILE A 188 -4.76 -18.53 -6.33
CA ILE A 188 -3.62 -19.27 -5.80
C ILE A 188 -3.38 -18.95 -4.31
N PRO A 189 -2.85 -19.89 -3.52
CA PRO A 189 -2.45 -19.64 -2.14
C PRO A 189 -1.35 -18.60 -2.03
N ALA A 190 -1.48 -17.65 -1.11
CA ALA A 190 -0.40 -16.72 -0.75
C ALA A 190 0.54 -17.28 0.32
N THR A 191 0.85 -18.58 0.27
CA THR A 191 1.84 -19.19 1.13
C THR A 191 3.21 -19.13 0.47
N GLN A 192 4.28 -18.96 1.24
CA GLN A 192 5.63 -18.87 0.68
C GLN A 192 6.01 -20.09 -0.21
N PRO A 193 5.66 -21.35 0.14
CA PRO A 193 5.94 -22.49 -0.73
C PRO A 193 5.26 -22.39 -2.10
N ALA A 194 3.97 -22.01 -2.14
CA ALA A 194 3.23 -21.85 -3.39
C ALA A 194 3.81 -20.72 -4.26
N LEU A 195 4.04 -19.55 -3.66
CA LEU A 195 4.61 -18.38 -4.32
C LEU A 195 5.99 -18.68 -4.92
N ASN A 196 6.87 -19.32 -4.15
CA ASN A 196 8.21 -19.72 -4.61
C ASN A 196 8.14 -20.76 -5.73
N ARG A 197 7.25 -21.74 -5.63
CA ARG A 197 7.07 -22.78 -6.65
C ARG A 197 6.67 -22.16 -7.99
N TYR A 198 5.66 -21.29 -7.98
CA TYR A 198 5.17 -20.66 -9.20
C TYR A 198 6.18 -19.67 -9.79
N ALA A 199 6.85 -18.87 -8.95
CA ALA A 199 7.94 -18.00 -9.40
C ALA A 199 9.04 -18.80 -10.11
N ARG A 200 9.51 -19.91 -9.52
CA ARG A 200 10.53 -20.77 -10.14
C ARG A 200 10.08 -21.42 -11.44
N ALA A 201 8.81 -21.79 -11.56
CA ALA A 201 8.27 -22.34 -12.79
C ALA A 201 8.32 -21.31 -13.93
N ILE A 202 7.96 -20.06 -13.63
CA ILE A 202 8.07 -18.93 -14.56
C ILE A 202 9.54 -18.66 -14.90
N GLU A 203 10.44 -18.59 -13.91
CA GLU A 203 11.89 -18.39 -14.11
C GLU A 203 12.47 -19.45 -15.05
N ALA A 204 12.19 -20.72 -14.81
CA ALA A 204 12.68 -21.83 -15.62
C ALA A 204 12.19 -21.72 -17.07
N HIS A 205 10.93 -21.30 -17.26
CA HIS A 205 10.37 -21.08 -18.58
C HIS A 205 11.04 -19.91 -19.31
N LEU A 206 11.20 -18.76 -18.67
CA LEU A 206 11.89 -17.60 -19.25
C LEU A 206 13.35 -17.93 -19.58
N ALA A 207 14.05 -18.63 -18.69
CA ALA A 207 15.42 -19.10 -18.91
C ALA A 207 15.52 -20.03 -20.13
N SER A 208 14.55 -20.92 -20.35
CA SER A 208 14.51 -21.79 -21.54
C SER A 208 14.39 -21.02 -22.87
N LYS A 209 13.93 -19.77 -22.81
CA LYS A 209 13.83 -18.83 -23.93
C LYS A 209 15.01 -17.86 -24.03
N GLY A 210 16.06 -18.06 -23.23
CA GLY A 210 17.23 -17.17 -23.18
C GLY A 210 17.00 -15.87 -22.39
N LYS A 211 15.90 -15.76 -21.64
CA LYS A 211 15.50 -14.58 -20.86
C LYS A 211 15.60 -14.87 -19.37
N ALA A 212 16.76 -15.35 -18.92
CA ALA A 212 16.95 -15.73 -17.53
C ALA A 212 16.91 -14.50 -16.62
N GLU A 213 15.79 -14.29 -15.94
CA GLU A 213 15.61 -13.26 -14.93
C GLU A 213 14.96 -13.84 -13.66
N PRO A 214 15.39 -13.43 -12.45
CA PRO A 214 14.71 -13.85 -11.23
C PRO A 214 13.31 -13.26 -11.15
N VAL A 215 12.33 -14.08 -10.74
CA VAL A 215 10.92 -13.70 -10.59
C VAL A 215 10.57 -13.69 -9.10
N SER A 216 9.87 -12.65 -8.69
CA SER A 216 9.27 -12.51 -7.38
C SER A 216 7.75 -12.68 -7.49
N ALA A 217 7.14 -13.23 -6.44
CA ALA A 217 5.70 -13.34 -6.30
C ALA A 217 5.29 -12.72 -4.96
N THR A 218 4.52 -11.64 -5.00
CA THR A 218 4.15 -10.86 -3.81
C THR A 218 2.67 -10.55 -3.80
N VAL A 219 2.05 -10.49 -2.62
CA VAL A 219 0.67 -10.00 -2.48
C VAL A 219 0.68 -8.48 -2.55
N ALA A 220 -0.10 -7.90 -3.46
CA ALA A 220 -0.28 -6.46 -3.62
C ALA A 220 -1.75 -6.12 -3.87
N ALA A 221 -2.13 -4.86 -3.61
CA ALA A 221 -3.45 -4.37 -3.95
C ALA A 221 -3.57 -4.09 -5.46
N GLY A 222 -4.64 -4.59 -6.07
CA GLY A 222 -5.08 -4.25 -7.42
C GLY A 222 -5.72 -2.86 -7.48
N GLU A 223 -6.17 -2.45 -8.67
CA GLU A 223 -6.72 -1.11 -8.91
C GLU A 223 -8.00 -0.83 -8.13
N SER A 224 -8.82 -1.86 -7.92
CA SER A 224 -10.06 -1.82 -7.12
C SER A 224 -9.81 -1.94 -5.61
N GLY A 225 -8.55 -2.08 -5.17
CA GLY A 225 -8.17 -2.37 -3.80
C GLY A 225 -8.23 -3.85 -3.41
N GLU A 226 -8.60 -4.75 -4.33
CA GLU A 226 -8.57 -6.19 -4.08
C GLU A 226 -7.13 -6.72 -3.96
N LEU A 227 -6.88 -7.66 -3.04
CA LEU A 227 -5.55 -8.25 -2.90
C LEU A 227 -5.33 -9.32 -3.98
N MET A 228 -4.16 -9.27 -4.62
CA MET A 228 -3.77 -10.16 -5.71
C MET A 228 -2.31 -10.59 -5.56
N VAL A 229 -1.96 -11.79 -6.06
CA VAL A 229 -0.56 -12.18 -6.22
C VAL A 229 -0.01 -11.57 -7.51
N VAL A 230 1.08 -10.84 -7.41
CA VAL A 230 1.76 -10.24 -8.55
C VAL A 230 3.07 -10.97 -8.80
N PHE A 231 3.20 -11.56 -9.98
CA PHE A 231 4.47 -12.11 -10.47
C PHE A 231 5.20 -11.05 -11.27
N SER A 232 6.42 -10.69 -10.85
CA SER A 232 7.23 -9.70 -11.57
C SER A 232 8.72 -9.95 -11.39
N PRO A 233 9.61 -9.40 -12.24
CA PRO A 233 11.05 -9.47 -12.03
C PRO A 233 11.41 -9.01 -10.62
N ALA A 234 12.27 -9.77 -9.92
CA ALA A 234 12.71 -9.44 -8.56
C ALA A 234 13.51 -8.13 -8.50
N ALA A 235 14.08 -7.72 -9.64
CA ALA A 235 14.69 -6.40 -9.78
C ALA A 235 13.61 -5.29 -9.76
N PRO A 236 13.86 -4.18 -9.05
CA PRO A 236 12.95 -3.04 -9.05
C PRO A 236 12.78 -2.49 -10.47
N PRO A 237 11.68 -1.78 -10.75
CA PRO A 237 11.50 -1.14 -12.05
C PRO A 237 12.68 -0.20 -12.38
N PRO A 238 13.11 -0.15 -13.66
CA PRO A 238 14.20 0.72 -14.06
C PRO A 238 13.84 2.19 -13.82
N ALA A 239 14.84 3.01 -13.48
CA ALA A 239 14.63 4.44 -13.37
C ALA A 239 14.40 5.08 -14.74
N VAL A 240 13.61 6.15 -14.81
CA VAL A 240 13.52 6.99 -16.01
C VAL A 240 14.86 7.72 -16.18
N ALA A 241 15.50 7.49 -17.32
CA ALA A 241 16.78 8.11 -17.67
C ALA A 241 16.59 9.32 -18.61
N GLU A 242 15.61 9.26 -19.50
CA GLU A 242 15.30 10.29 -20.47
C GLU A 242 13.80 10.26 -20.79
N VAL A 243 13.24 11.41 -21.17
CA VAL A 243 11.87 11.52 -21.67
C VAL A 243 11.88 12.22 -23.02
N ARG A 244 11.21 11.64 -24.01
CA ARG A 244 11.03 12.20 -25.36
C ARG A 244 9.55 12.44 -25.63
N PHE A 245 9.24 13.45 -26.42
CA PHE A 245 7.87 13.73 -26.84
C PHE A 245 7.75 13.66 -28.36
N ARG A 246 6.62 13.17 -28.83
CA ARG A 246 6.26 13.11 -30.25
C ARG A 246 4.83 13.63 -30.42
N GLY A 247 4.54 14.21 -31.58
CA GLY A 247 3.23 14.80 -31.88
C GLY A 247 3.01 16.20 -31.28
N ASN A 248 3.95 16.73 -30.49
CA ASN A 248 3.87 18.10 -29.99
C ASN A 248 4.30 19.12 -31.08
N THR A 249 3.44 20.11 -31.32
CA THR A 249 3.64 21.23 -32.25
C THR A 249 3.34 22.58 -31.61
N ALA A 250 2.38 22.64 -30.69
CA ALA A 250 2.00 23.86 -30.00
C ALA A 250 3.02 24.28 -28.93
N ILE A 251 3.73 23.31 -28.36
CA ILE A 251 4.78 23.54 -27.35
C ILE A 251 6.07 22.88 -27.82
N ALA A 252 7.16 23.65 -27.77
CA ALA A 252 8.49 23.15 -28.12
C ALA A 252 8.88 21.96 -27.22
N GLU A 253 9.43 20.90 -27.82
CA GLU A 253 9.78 19.67 -27.10
C GLU A 253 10.72 19.95 -25.92
N ALA A 254 11.73 20.80 -26.11
CA ALA A 254 12.67 21.18 -25.04
C ALA A 254 11.96 21.75 -23.80
N LYS A 255 10.84 22.45 -23.97
CA LYS A 255 10.06 22.95 -22.83
C LYS A 255 9.36 21.80 -22.10
N LEU A 256 8.71 20.88 -22.83
CA LEU A 256 8.07 19.70 -22.24
C LEU A 256 9.09 18.82 -21.50
N GLN A 257 10.24 18.57 -22.14
CA GLN A 257 11.36 17.83 -21.56
C GLN A 257 11.87 18.49 -20.27
N SER A 258 12.09 19.81 -20.26
CA SER A 258 12.57 20.51 -19.06
C SER A 258 11.62 20.38 -17.86
N VAL A 259 10.32 20.42 -18.10
CA VAL A 259 9.29 20.36 -17.05
C VAL A 259 9.17 18.94 -16.52
N ILE A 260 9.05 17.94 -17.41
CA ILE A 260 8.91 16.55 -16.97
C ILE A 260 10.21 16.04 -16.33
N ALA A 261 11.38 16.50 -16.80
CA ALA A 261 12.65 16.00 -16.28
C ALA A 261 12.86 16.33 -14.80
N ALA A 262 12.36 17.49 -14.35
CA ALA A 262 12.44 17.92 -12.96
C ALA A 262 11.70 17.00 -11.97
N VAL A 263 10.73 16.22 -12.46
CA VAL A 263 9.88 15.35 -11.62
C VAL A 263 10.01 13.86 -11.96
N ALA A 264 10.48 13.53 -13.16
CA ALA A 264 10.50 12.16 -13.66
C ALA A 264 11.89 11.52 -13.72
N ILE A 265 12.98 12.27 -13.91
CA ILE A 265 14.31 11.63 -14.03
C ILE A 265 14.73 11.01 -12.69
N GLY A 266 15.26 9.79 -12.74
CA GLY A 266 15.79 9.06 -11.58
C GLY A 266 14.75 8.31 -10.76
N ILE A 267 13.45 8.53 -10.98
CA ILE A 267 12.40 7.75 -10.29
C ILE A 267 12.13 6.42 -11.02
N PRO A 268 11.76 5.33 -10.29
CA PRO A 268 11.34 4.07 -10.90
C PRO A 268 10.15 4.26 -11.85
N TYR A 269 10.27 3.76 -13.07
CA TYR A 269 9.25 3.85 -14.10
C TYR A 269 8.16 2.79 -13.88
N THR A 270 6.92 3.26 -13.80
CA THR A 270 5.71 2.49 -14.12
C THR A 270 4.83 3.37 -14.98
N GLU A 271 4.11 2.79 -15.95
CA GLU A 271 3.29 3.60 -16.86
C GLU A 271 2.26 4.43 -16.09
N LYS A 272 1.59 3.83 -15.09
CA LYS A 272 0.62 4.51 -14.23
C LYS A 272 1.21 5.77 -13.57
N ARG A 273 2.33 5.62 -12.85
CA ARG A 273 2.98 6.74 -12.15
C ARG A 273 3.44 7.80 -13.14
N PHE A 274 3.98 7.39 -14.28
CA PHE A 274 4.46 8.33 -15.29
C PHE A 274 3.31 9.12 -15.93
N ARG A 275 2.17 8.48 -16.17
CA ARG A 275 0.94 9.13 -16.64
C ARG A 275 0.44 10.17 -15.64
N GLU A 276 0.45 9.87 -14.34
CA GLU A 276 0.12 10.84 -13.28
C GLU A 276 1.03 12.09 -13.33
N LEU A 277 2.34 11.91 -13.63
CA LEU A 277 3.25 13.05 -13.80
C LEU A 277 2.94 13.89 -15.03
N LEU A 278 2.57 13.27 -16.16
CA LEU A 278 2.15 13.98 -17.37
C LEU A 278 0.88 14.79 -17.13
N GLU A 279 -0.10 14.20 -16.47
CA GLU A 279 -1.36 14.85 -16.10
C GLU A 279 -1.14 16.04 -15.15
N ALA A 280 -0.24 15.91 -14.18
CA ALA A 280 0.03 16.98 -13.22
C ALA A 280 0.93 18.11 -13.78
N ASN A 281 1.86 17.82 -14.69
CA ASN A 281 2.91 18.76 -15.08
C ASN A 281 2.87 19.19 -16.56
N ILE A 282 2.39 18.33 -17.45
CA ILE A 282 2.39 18.60 -18.90
C ILE A 282 1.01 19.06 -19.39
N ARG A 283 -0.09 18.40 -18.98
CA ARG A 283 -1.46 18.83 -19.34
C ARG A 283 -1.71 20.32 -19.05
N PRO A 284 -1.33 20.88 -17.89
CA PRO A 284 -1.59 22.30 -17.61
C PRO A 284 -0.94 23.26 -18.61
N LEU A 285 0.20 22.89 -19.22
CA LEU A 285 0.84 23.72 -20.23
C LEU A 285 0.01 23.81 -21.51
N TYR A 286 -0.65 22.71 -21.87
CA TYR A 286 -1.57 22.66 -23.01
C TYR A 286 -2.90 23.33 -22.71
N GLU A 287 -3.44 23.15 -21.50
CA GLU A 287 -4.66 23.83 -21.05
C GLU A 287 -4.49 25.35 -21.04
N ALA A 288 -3.29 25.86 -20.74
CA ALA A 288 -2.98 27.29 -20.83
C ALA A 288 -3.07 27.83 -22.28
N LEU A 289 -3.01 26.95 -23.29
CA LEU A 289 -3.18 27.29 -24.71
C LEU A 289 -4.59 26.96 -25.23
N GLY A 290 -5.55 26.70 -24.34
CA GLY A 290 -6.91 26.30 -24.70
C GLY A 290 -7.05 24.86 -25.19
N ARG A 291 -6.01 24.04 -25.11
CA ARG A 291 -6.01 22.64 -25.58
C ARG A 291 -6.44 21.67 -24.48
N ILE A 292 -7.70 21.77 -24.09
CA ILE A 292 -8.26 20.99 -22.97
C ILE A 292 -8.43 19.49 -23.27
N ARG A 293 -8.46 19.10 -24.55
CA ARG A 293 -8.56 17.71 -24.99
C ARG A 293 -7.19 17.07 -25.25
N VAL A 294 -6.11 17.68 -24.76
CA VAL A 294 -4.79 17.04 -24.81
C VAL A 294 -4.85 15.65 -24.17
N SER A 295 -4.17 14.70 -24.78
CA SER A 295 -4.02 13.35 -24.23
C SER A 295 -2.65 12.76 -24.58
N PHE A 296 -2.27 11.74 -23.82
CA PHE A 296 -1.01 11.03 -23.95
C PHE A 296 -1.30 9.56 -24.31
N PRO A 297 -1.78 9.26 -25.53
CA PRO A 297 -2.35 7.96 -25.87
C PRO A 297 -1.39 6.79 -25.71
N THR A 298 -0.10 7.00 -26.01
CA THR A 298 0.89 5.93 -26.04
C THR A 298 2.16 6.37 -25.32
N LEU A 299 2.59 5.53 -24.38
CA LEU A 299 3.89 5.63 -23.70
C LEU A 299 4.68 4.37 -24.06
N THR A 300 5.90 4.55 -24.55
CA THR A 300 6.83 3.45 -24.81
C THR A 300 8.06 3.64 -23.95
N ALA A 301 8.54 2.56 -23.32
CA ALA A 301 9.73 2.59 -22.49
C ALA A 301 10.73 1.57 -23.00
N GLU A 302 11.89 2.06 -23.43
CA GLU A 302 12.97 1.24 -23.98
C GLU A 302 14.21 1.39 -23.09
N GLN A 303 15.05 0.36 -23.00
CA GLN A 303 16.30 0.48 -22.25
C GLN A 303 17.19 1.55 -22.88
N ALA A 304 17.73 2.44 -22.05
CA ALA A 304 18.68 3.44 -22.50
C ALA A 304 20.00 2.76 -22.91
N GLN A 305 20.59 3.22 -24.02
CA GLN A 305 21.82 2.64 -24.57
C GLN A 305 23.06 3.04 -23.77
N ASP A 306 23.12 4.31 -23.32
CA ASP A 306 24.33 4.90 -22.73
C ASP A 306 24.29 4.98 -21.20
N VAL A 307 23.12 4.81 -20.59
CA VAL A 307 22.91 4.99 -19.15
C VAL A 307 21.98 3.92 -18.58
N LYS A 308 22.08 3.66 -17.27
CA LYS A 308 21.15 2.75 -16.60
C LYS A 308 19.77 3.40 -16.49
N GLY A 309 18.76 2.74 -17.05
CA GLY A 309 17.37 3.17 -16.95
C GLY A 309 16.62 2.96 -18.26
N VAL A 310 15.49 3.64 -18.38
CA VAL A 310 14.65 3.62 -19.59
C VAL A 310 14.50 5.02 -20.18
N VAL A 311 14.47 5.07 -21.51
CA VAL A 311 14.00 6.22 -22.29
C VAL A 311 12.50 6.07 -22.47
N VAL A 312 11.72 7.02 -21.95
CA VAL A 312 10.26 7.02 -22.09
C VAL A 312 9.87 7.96 -23.24
N THR A 313 9.29 7.42 -24.30
CA THR A 313 8.75 8.22 -25.40
C THR A 313 7.25 8.36 -25.23
N VAL A 314 6.79 9.61 -25.19
CA VAL A 314 5.39 10.00 -25.00
C VAL A 314 4.82 10.52 -26.32
N GLU A 315 3.83 9.83 -26.86
CA GLU A 315 3.02 10.37 -27.95
C GLU A 315 2.00 11.37 -27.38
N VAL A 316 1.95 12.58 -27.94
CA VAL A 316 1.06 13.66 -27.55
C VAL A 316 0.02 13.87 -28.63
N SER A 317 -1.25 13.73 -28.26
CA SER A 317 -2.36 14.21 -29.06
C SER A 317 -2.80 15.55 -28.49
N GLU A 318 -2.34 16.65 -29.09
CA GLU A 318 -2.54 18.01 -28.56
C GLU A 318 -4.02 18.43 -28.48
N GLY A 319 -4.86 17.90 -29.36
CA GLY A 319 -6.26 18.29 -29.47
C GLY A 319 -6.45 19.69 -30.06
N GLU A 320 -7.72 20.04 -30.29
CA GLU A 320 -8.10 21.34 -30.83
C GLU A 320 -8.01 22.46 -29.79
N ILE A 321 -7.92 23.70 -30.25
CA ILE A 321 -8.00 24.89 -29.40
C ILE A 321 -9.47 25.16 -29.08
N TYR A 322 -9.77 25.30 -27.80
CA TYR A 322 -11.07 25.75 -27.32
C TYR A 322 -11.00 27.22 -26.96
N GLN A 323 -12.07 27.95 -27.27
CA GLN A 323 -12.25 29.33 -26.86
C GLN A 323 -13.04 29.40 -25.57
N LEU A 324 -12.79 30.42 -24.76
CA LEU A 324 -13.61 30.74 -23.62
C LEU A 324 -14.95 31.28 -24.13
N GLY A 325 -16.02 30.54 -23.87
CA GLY A 325 -17.38 30.91 -24.21
C GLY A 325 -17.97 31.91 -23.21
N ALA A 326 -19.23 31.73 -22.86
CA ALA A 326 -19.89 32.55 -21.86
C ALA A 326 -19.31 32.29 -20.47
N VAL A 327 -18.96 33.37 -19.76
CA VAL A 327 -18.55 33.32 -18.35
C VAL A 327 -19.65 33.97 -17.53
N ARG A 328 -20.34 33.19 -16.72
CA ARG A 328 -21.44 33.65 -15.87
C ARG A 328 -21.02 33.62 -14.40
N PHE A 329 -21.32 34.69 -13.67
CA PHE A 329 -21.06 34.76 -12.23
C PHE A 329 -22.37 34.71 -11.44
N GLN A 330 -22.43 33.83 -10.45
CA GLN A 330 -23.59 33.65 -9.58
C GLN A 330 -23.18 33.87 -8.12
N ALA A 331 -23.75 34.88 -7.48
CA ALA A 331 -23.49 35.19 -6.08
C ALA A 331 -24.71 35.84 -5.45
N GLN A 332 -25.02 35.48 -4.21
CA GLN A 332 -26.04 36.17 -3.44
C GLN A 332 -25.48 37.51 -2.94
N GLY A 333 -26.21 38.61 -3.17
CA GLY A 333 -25.84 39.94 -2.66
C GLY A 333 -24.73 40.66 -3.44
N PHE A 334 -24.28 40.13 -4.57
CA PHE A 334 -23.29 40.76 -5.45
C PHE A 334 -23.79 40.80 -6.90
N PRO A 335 -23.76 41.97 -7.57
CA PRO A 335 -24.02 42.05 -8.99
C PRO A 335 -22.99 41.27 -9.81
N GLU A 336 -23.46 40.58 -10.86
CA GLU A 336 -22.60 39.81 -11.76
C GLU A 336 -21.53 40.69 -12.41
N GLU A 337 -21.85 41.93 -12.80
CA GLU A 337 -20.91 42.84 -13.47
C GLU A 337 -19.70 43.17 -12.57
N GLN A 338 -19.93 43.28 -11.25
CA GLN A 338 -18.87 43.56 -10.29
C GLN A 338 -17.90 42.38 -10.18
N LEU A 339 -18.42 41.15 -10.18
CA LEU A 339 -17.64 39.92 -10.09
C LEU A 339 -16.88 39.67 -11.40
N ALA A 340 -17.53 39.88 -12.54
CA ALA A 340 -16.93 39.78 -13.85
C ALA A 340 -15.77 40.78 -14.02
N ALA A 341 -15.96 42.04 -13.61
CA ALA A 341 -14.92 43.06 -13.63
C ALA A 341 -13.74 42.71 -12.71
N ALA A 342 -13.99 42.14 -11.54
CA ALA A 342 -12.94 41.71 -10.61
C ALA A 342 -12.15 40.51 -11.15
N ALA A 343 -12.81 39.56 -11.81
CA ALA A 343 -12.17 38.41 -12.41
C ALA A 343 -11.37 38.78 -13.67
N GLY A 344 -11.85 39.74 -14.46
CA GLY A 344 -11.18 40.21 -15.68
C GLY A 344 -11.07 39.13 -16.76
N LEU A 345 -12.02 38.19 -16.81
CA LEU A 345 -12.09 37.14 -17.81
C LEU A 345 -12.85 37.65 -19.05
N LYS A 346 -12.29 37.42 -20.23
CA LYS A 346 -12.86 37.87 -21.50
C LYS A 346 -13.30 36.68 -22.34
N SER A 347 -14.57 36.69 -22.75
CA SER A 347 -15.09 35.72 -23.71
C SER A 347 -14.42 35.90 -25.08
N GLY A 348 -14.27 34.81 -25.83
CA GLY A 348 -13.70 34.78 -27.18
C GLY A 348 -12.19 34.59 -27.27
N GLU A 349 -11.46 34.72 -26.15
CA GLU A 349 -10.04 34.36 -26.08
C GLU A 349 -9.86 32.83 -25.97
N ALA A 350 -8.64 32.32 -26.10
CA ALA A 350 -8.38 30.90 -25.83
C ALA A 350 -8.81 30.55 -24.39
N ALA A 351 -9.35 29.34 -24.18
CA ALA A 351 -9.75 28.86 -22.86
C ALA A 351 -8.51 28.53 -22.00
N ASP A 352 -7.76 29.55 -21.61
CA ASP A 352 -6.58 29.46 -20.75
C ASP A 352 -7.01 29.30 -19.28
N PHE A 353 -6.93 28.08 -18.76
CA PHE A 353 -7.32 27.78 -17.38
C PHE A 353 -6.35 28.33 -16.34
N SER A 354 -5.11 28.66 -16.72
CA SER A 354 -4.19 29.41 -15.86
C SER A 354 -4.68 30.86 -15.71
N ALA A 355 -5.07 31.51 -16.80
CA ALA A 355 -5.67 32.84 -16.76
C ALA A 355 -7.01 32.86 -16.00
N VAL A 356 -7.84 31.82 -16.16
CA VAL A 356 -9.06 31.63 -15.35
C VAL A 356 -8.71 31.55 -13.87
N GLY A 357 -7.77 30.69 -13.47
CA GLY A 357 -7.31 30.58 -12.09
C GLY A 357 -6.85 31.91 -11.51
N ALA A 358 -6.00 32.64 -12.23
CA ALA A 358 -5.53 33.97 -11.83
C ALA A 358 -6.68 34.99 -11.70
N GLY A 359 -7.70 34.90 -12.55
CA GLY A 359 -8.91 35.71 -12.45
C GLY A 359 -9.73 35.43 -11.20
N LEU A 360 -9.94 34.15 -10.87
CA LEU A 360 -10.62 33.76 -9.64
C LEU A 360 -9.85 34.21 -8.39
N ASP A 361 -8.52 34.20 -8.43
CA ASP A 361 -7.70 34.71 -7.32
C ASP A 361 -7.80 36.23 -7.18
N ARG A 362 -7.87 36.98 -8.28
CA ARG A 362 -8.17 38.42 -8.25
C ARG A 362 -9.55 38.68 -7.63
N LEU A 363 -10.53 37.85 -7.98
CA LEU A 363 -11.88 37.92 -7.41
C LEU A 363 -11.86 37.65 -5.89
N ARG A 364 -11.18 36.59 -5.44
CA ARG A 364 -11.02 36.28 -4.00
C ARG A 364 -10.37 37.42 -3.25
N ARG A 365 -9.27 37.98 -3.77
CA ARG A 365 -8.60 39.15 -3.17
C ARG A 365 -9.52 40.36 -3.12
N ARG A 366 -10.30 40.62 -4.18
CA ARG A 366 -11.26 41.74 -4.22
C ARG A 366 -12.33 41.62 -3.13
N LEU A 367 -12.82 40.41 -2.87
CA LEU A 367 -13.78 40.10 -1.80
C LEU A 367 -13.12 40.24 -0.42
N ALA A 368 -11.89 39.74 -0.26
CA ALA A 368 -11.11 39.88 0.98
C ALA A 368 -10.85 41.34 1.36
N ARG A 369 -10.58 42.22 0.37
CA ARG A 369 -10.49 43.67 0.60
C ARG A 369 -11.80 44.32 1.05
N SER A 370 -12.93 43.63 0.88
CA SER A 370 -14.25 44.08 1.29
C SER A 370 -14.76 43.37 2.55
N GLY A 371 -13.90 42.70 3.31
CA GLY A 371 -14.26 42.03 4.56
C GLY A 371 -14.60 40.56 4.43
N TYR A 372 -14.65 39.98 3.23
CA TYR A 372 -14.99 38.56 3.05
C TYR A 372 -13.73 37.72 3.02
N LEU A 373 -13.30 37.24 4.19
CA LEU A 373 -11.98 36.61 4.36
C LEU A 373 -11.90 35.16 3.89
N LYS A 374 -13.05 34.48 3.83
CA LYS A 374 -13.14 33.06 3.46
C LYS A 374 -14.18 32.88 2.35
N PRO A 375 -14.02 33.55 1.18
CA PRO A 375 -14.96 33.39 0.09
C PRO A 375 -14.73 32.02 -0.57
N GLU A 376 -15.80 31.24 -0.68
CA GLU A 376 -15.79 30.00 -1.45
C GLU A 376 -16.14 30.33 -2.91
N VAL A 377 -15.31 29.85 -3.84
CA VAL A 377 -15.50 30.08 -5.27
C VAL A 377 -15.40 28.74 -5.98
N GLU A 378 -16.53 28.30 -6.54
CA GLU A 378 -16.67 27.08 -7.31
C GLU A 378 -16.81 27.42 -8.78
N VAL A 379 -16.18 26.61 -9.64
CA VAL A 379 -16.27 26.79 -11.10
C VAL A 379 -16.74 25.51 -11.73
N GLU A 380 -17.86 25.61 -12.42
CA GLU A 380 -18.36 24.56 -13.30
C GLU A 380 -17.96 24.89 -14.74
N ARG A 381 -17.42 23.89 -15.44
CA ARG A 381 -16.96 24.00 -16.82
C ARG A 381 -17.93 23.22 -17.70
N ASN A 382 -18.53 23.88 -18.67
CA ASN A 382 -19.32 23.23 -19.70
C ASN A 382 -18.55 23.25 -21.02
N ILE A 383 -18.11 22.08 -21.47
CA ILE A 383 -17.28 21.93 -22.67
C ILE A 383 -18.20 21.53 -23.84
N SER A 384 -18.25 22.37 -24.87
CA SER A 384 -18.89 22.05 -26.14
C SER A 384 -17.81 21.68 -27.16
N ASP A 385 -17.65 20.38 -27.42
CA ASP A 385 -16.71 19.90 -28.45
C ASP A 385 -17.15 20.32 -29.86
N ALA A 386 -18.46 20.43 -30.10
CA ALA A 386 -19.02 20.86 -31.39
C ALA A 386 -18.72 22.34 -31.70
N GLU A 387 -18.84 23.21 -30.70
CA GLU A 387 -18.54 24.64 -30.86
C GLU A 387 -17.08 24.99 -30.56
N ARG A 388 -16.31 24.04 -30.02
CA ARG A 388 -14.95 24.26 -29.51
C ARG A 388 -14.92 25.40 -28.50
N LYS A 389 -15.88 25.40 -27.58
CA LYS A 389 -16.03 26.42 -26.54
C LYS A 389 -16.07 25.80 -25.16
N VAL A 390 -15.60 26.55 -24.18
CA VAL A 390 -15.80 26.26 -22.76
C VAL A 390 -16.58 27.40 -22.14
N ASP A 391 -17.83 27.13 -21.75
CA ASP A 391 -18.59 28.05 -20.91
C ASP A 391 -18.23 27.81 -19.44
N LEU A 392 -18.16 28.88 -18.66
CA LEU A 392 -17.88 28.82 -17.23
C LEU A 392 -19.07 29.35 -16.43
N ILE A 393 -19.44 28.61 -15.40
CA ILE A 393 -20.36 29.08 -14.36
C ILE A 393 -19.55 29.20 -13.07
N VAL A 394 -19.30 30.42 -12.64
CA VAL A 394 -18.56 30.74 -11.41
C VAL A 394 -19.56 31.02 -10.30
N ARG A 395 -19.68 30.10 -9.36
CA ARG A 395 -20.51 30.27 -8.16
C ARG A 395 -19.67 30.81 -7.02
N VAL A 396 -20.05 31.96 -6.50
CA VAL A 396 -19.35 32.66 -5.43
C VAL A 396 -20.23 32.65 -4.19
N ARG A 397 -19.70 32.13 -3.10
CA ARG A 397 -20.26 32.19 -1.76
C ARG A 397 -19.34 33.08 -0.91
N PRO A 398 -19.64 34.38 -0.77
CA PRO A 398 -18.75 35.33 -0.09
C PRO A 398 -18.45 34.96 1.37
N GLY A 399 -19.38 34.28 2.05
CA GLY A 399 -19.29 34.01 3.48
C GLY A 399 -19.62 35.25 4.33
N PRO A 400 -19.32 35.21 5.63
CA PRO A 400 -19.54 36.35 6.52
C PRO A 400 -18.59 37.52 6.18
N GLN A 401 -19.09 38.74 6.36
CA GLN A 401 -18.27 39.95 6.24
C GLN A 401 -17.69 40.30 7.60
N TYR A 402 -16.36 40.32 7.68
CA TYR A 402 -15.63 40.71 8.87
C TYR A 402 -15.40 42.23 8.88
N THR A 403 -15.46 42.80 10.08
CA THR A 403 -15.18 44.22 10.31
C THR A 403 -13.90 44.40 11.09
N PHE A 404 -13.29 45.57 11.00
CA PHE A 404 -12.10 45.90 11.77
C PHE A 404 -12.46 46.08 13.26
N GLY A 405 -11.76 45.39 14.15
CA GLY A 405 -11.91 45.49 15.59
C GLY A 405 -10.99 46.57 16.16
N LYS A 406 -9.87 46.18 16.75
CA LYS A 406 -8.89 47.11 17.35
C LYS A 406 -7.51 47.08 16.69
N LEU A 407 -6.81 48.22 16.78
CA LEU A 407 -5.39 48.35 16.43
C LEU A 407 -4.52 48.28 17.69
N SER A 408 -3.57 47.34 17.71
CA SER A 408 -2.47 47.26 18.67
C SER A 408 -1.16 47.58 17.95
N ILE A 409 -0.28 48.36 18.57
CA ILE A 409 1.03 48.71 18.02
C ILE A 409 2.07 48.29 19.06
N GLN A 410 3.13 47.62 18.61
CA GLN A 410 4.18 47.09 19.49
C GLN A 410 5.56 47.47 18.96
N GLY A 411 6.47 47.83 19.88
CA GLY A 411 7.87 48.10 19.59
C GLY A 411 8.21 49.52 19.11
N LEU A 412 7.26 50.46 19.23
CA LEU A 412 7.52 51.90 19.11
C LEU A 412 7.48 52.57 20.49
N ASP A 413 8.09 53.74 20.60
CA ASP A 413 7.92 54.63 21.75
C ASP A 413 6.57 55.35 21.70
N LEU A 414 6.22 56.10 22.75
CA LEU A 414 4.93 56.78 22.86
C LEU A 414 4.68 57.79 21.72
N ILE A 415 5.73 58.42 21.21
CA ILE A 415 5.64 59.40 20.12
C ILE A 415 5.40 58.68 18.80
N GLY A 416 6.19 57.65 18.49
CA GLY A 416 6.04 56.85 17.28
C GLY A 416 4.71 56.10 17.22
N GLU A 417 4.24 55.55 18.34
CA GLU A 417 2.92 54.93 18.40
C GLU A 417 1.80 55.94 18.08
N ALA A 418 1.85 57.14 18.67
CA ALA A 418 0.86 58.18 18.42
C ALA A 418 0.83 58.58 16.93
N GLU A 419 1.99 58.68 16.30
CA GLU A 419 2.10 59.01 14.87
C GLU A 419 1.57 57.88 13.97
N VAL A 420 1.95 56.63 14.22
CA VAL A 420 1.39 55.46 13.50
C VAL A 420 -0.13 55.41 13.63
N ARG A 421 -0.65 55.61 14.85
CA ARG A 421 -2.09 55.60 15.12
C ARG A 421 -2.81 56.74 14.41
N ARG A 422 -2.18 57.90 14.25
CA ARG A 422 -2.70 59.05 13.49
C ARG A 422 -2.77 58.77 11.99
N LEU A 423 -1.80 58.03 11.45
CA LEU A 423 -1.76 57.65 10.03
C LEU A 423 -2.70 56.48 9.69
N TRP A 424 -3.06 55.65 10.67
CA TRP A 424 -3.96 54.52 10.48
C TRP A 424 -5.39 54.99 10.13
N ALA A 425 -5.85 54.64 8.94
CA ALA A 425 -7.10 55.13 8.36
C ALA A 425 -8.30 54.18 8.56
N LEU A 426 -8.06 52.88 8.79
CA LEU A 426 -9.13 51.90 8.93
C LEU A 426 -9.80 52.04 10.31
N LYS A 427 -11.08 52.44 10.31
CA LYS A 427 -11.86 52.70 11.53
C LYS A 427 -12.52 51.43 12.06
N THR A 428 -12.61 51.31 13.38
CA THR A 428 -13.34 50.22 14.04
C THR A 428 -14.78 50.14 13.50
N GLY A 429 -15.23 48.93 13.19
CA GLY A 429 -16.54 48.63 12.59
C GLY A 429 -16.60 48.78 11.07
N ALA A 430 -15.58 49.33 10.41
CA ALA A 430 -15.52 49.33 8.95
C ALA A 430 -15.24 47.91 8.41
N PRO A 431 -15.68 47.54 7.20
CA PRO A 431 -15.28 46.27 6.58
C PRO A 431 -13.77 46.09 6.59
N PHE A 432 -13.31 44.93 7.01
CA PHE A 432 -11.87 44.68 7.16
C PHE A 432 -11.23 44.43 5.79
N ASP A 433 -10.28 45.28 5.40
CA ASP A 433 -9.47 45.05 4.21
C ASP A 433 -8.26 44.17 4.58
N ALA A 434 -8.24 42.94 4.09
CA ALA A 434 -7.20 41.96 4.39
C ALA A 434 -5.78 42.38 3.92
N GLU A 435 -5.66 43.26 2.92
CA GLU A 435 -4.36 43.71 2.39
C GLU A 435 -3.90 45.02 3.05
N TYR A 436 -4.82 45.75 3.69
CA TYR A 436 -4.55 47.08 4.25
C TYR A 436 -3.43 47.11 5.32
N PRO A 437 -3.32 46.18 6.28
CA PRO A 437 -2.28 46.24 7.31
C PRO A 437 -0.86 46.16 6.74
N ASP A 438 -0.61 45.25 5.79
CA ASP A 438 0.70 45.09 5.16
C ASP A 438 1.01 46.28 4.22
N TYR A 439 0.00 46.72 3.46
CA TYR A 439 0.09 47.94 2.64
C TYR A 439 0.46 49.18 3.49
N PHE A 440 -0.18 49.34 4.64
CA PHE A 440 0.09 50.45 5.56
C PHE A 440 1.54 50.43 6.06
N LEU A 441 2.06 49.26 6.48
CA LEU A 441 3.44 49.14 6.93
C LEU A 441 4.47 49.40 5.82
N GLN A 442 4.17 48.97 4.59
CA GLN A 442 4.99 49.30 3.43
C GLN A 442 5.04 50.82 3.21
N ARG A 443 3.88 51.48 3.26
CA ARG A 443 3.79 52.93 3.07
C ARG A 443 4.51 53.72 4.16
N VAL A 444 4.38 53.32 5.43
CA VAL A 444 5.13 53.95 6.55
C VAL A 444 6.64 53.90 6.32
N ARG A 445 7.15 52.81 5.71
CA ARG A 445 8.55 52.69 5.33
C ARG A 445 8.91 53.57 4.15
N GLU A 446 8.11 53.58 3.09
CA GLU A 446 8.36 54.35 1.86
C GLU A 446 8.29 55.87 2.09
N ASP A 447 7.33 56.33 2.90
CA ASP A 447 7.15 57.74 3.24
C ASP A 447 8.22 58.25 4.22
N GLY A 448 9.13 57.38 4.69
CA GLY A 448 10.24 57.76 5.56
C GLY A 448 9.79 58.30 6.92
N VAL A 449 8.66 57.80 7.44
CA VAL A 449 8.05 58.30 8.69
C VAL A 449 8.99 58.18 9.89
N PHE A 450 9.89 57.18 9.88
CA PHE A 450 10.85 56.92 10.95
C PHE A 450 12.26 56.73 10.38
N ASP A 451 13.23 57.40 11.01
CA ASP A 451 14.65 57.16 10.75
C ASP A 451 15.05 55.77 11.24
N ASN A 452 15.76 55.01 10.41
CA ASN A 452 16.28 53.67 10.73
C ASN A 452 15.19 52.63 11.10
N LEU A 453 14.01 52.70 10.46
CA LEU A 453 12.94 51.72 10.66
C LEU A 453 13.42 50.29 10.36
N GLY A 454 13.41 49.43 11.37
CA GLY A 454 13.80 48.04 11.26
C GLY A 454 12.73 47.13 10.62
N LYS A 455 12.62 45.90 11.13
CA LYS A 455 11.69 44.92 10.56
C LYS A 455 10.28 45.21 11.06
N THR A 456 9.32 45.24 10.12
CA THR A 456 7.91 45.44 10.42
C THR A 456 7.08 44.23 9.98
N ARG A 457 6.02 43.93 10.72
CA ARG A 457 5.05 42.87 10.36
C ARG A 457 3.66 43.20 10.88
N ALA A 458 2.63 42.94 10.09
CA ALA A 458 1.26 42.94 10.55
C ALA A 458 0.81 41.52 10.95
N GLU A 459 -0.04 41.45 11.96
CA GLU A 459 -0.69 40.24 12.41
C GLU A 459 -2.18 40.52 12.55
N ALA A 460 -3.01 39.76 11.83
CA ALA A 460 -4.46 39.86 11.85
C ALA A 460 -5.04 38.67 12.62
N GLN A 461 -5.73 38.96 13.73
CA GLN A 461 -6.40 37.97 14.56
C GLN A 461 -7.90 37.99 14.28
N VAL A 462 -8.40 36.92 13.67
CA VAL A 462 -9.82 36.76 13.32
C VAL A 462 -10.61 36.27 14.51
N ASN A 463 -11.68 36.97 14.88
CA ASN A 463 -12.68 36.53 15.82
C ASN A 463 -13.94 36.08 15.07
N GLU A 464 -14.10 34.76 14.95
CA GLU A 464 -15.21 34.14 14.22
C GLU A 464 -16.57 34.37 14.86
N ALA A 465 -16.64 34.50 16.19
CA ALA A 465 -17.91 34.68 16.89
C ALA A 465 -18.48 36.09 16.69
N ASN A 466 -17.60 37.09 16.67
CA ASN A 466 -17.99 38.50 16.55
C ASN A 466 -17.85 39.05 15.13
N LEU A 467 -17.30 38.27 14.20
CA LEU A 467 -16.96 38.69 12.84
C LEU A 467 -16.09 39.96 12.84
N THR A 468 -15.11 40.01 13.73
CA THR A 468 -14.15 41.11 13.83
C THR A 468 -12.73 40.65 13.58
N VAL A 469 -11.87 41.55 13.11
CA VAL A 469 -10.44 41.31 12.98
C VAL A 469 -9.67 42.36 13.75
N ASP A 470 -8.89 41.90 14.72
CA ASP A 470 -7.96 42.74 15.46
C ASP A 470 -6.60 42.72 14.76
N VAL A 471 -5.96 43.88 14.63
CA VAL A 471 -4.64 44.00 13.98
C VAL A 471 -3.61 44.36 15.02
N THR A 472 -2.49 43.64 15.01
CA THR A 472 -1.27 44.01 15.73
C THR A 472 -0.18 44.35 14.73
N LEU A 473 0.36 45.57 14.82
CA LEU A 473 1.52 46.01 14.06
C LEU A 473 2.77 45.88 14.93
N HIS A 474 3.73 45.10 14.46
CA HIS A 474 5.00 44.87 15.12
C HIS A 474 6.08 45.71 14.44
N PHE A 475 6.79 46.51 15.24
CA PHE A 475 7.97 47.29 14.87
C PHE A 475 9.15 46.75 15.69
N ARG A 476 10.30 46.49 15.07
CA ARG A 476 11.47 45.90 15.73
C ARG A 476 12.75 46.60 15.39
#